data_AF-A0A0C9YWH1-F1
#
_entry.id   AF-A0A0C9YWH1-F1
#
_cell.length_a   1.000
_cell.length_b   1.000
_cell.length_c   1.000
_cell.angle_alpha   90.00
_cell.angle_beta   90.00
_cell.angle_gamma   90.00
#
_symmetry.space_group_name_H-M   'P 1'
#
loop_
_entity.id
_entity.type
_entity.pdbx_description
1 polymer ?
#
loop_
_entity_poly.entity_id
_entity_poly.type
_entity_poly.pdbx_seq_one_letter_code
_entity_poly.pdbx_strand_id
1 'polypeptide(L)'
;LRSDVEGIRRALHNVKRQVDSVMTCKRELARLCDELEEHVIPEEEDDDPMDYDSSHHFNLLIDDCDETAQVSLLLAAISMLVLGVGRRAGEFFLQMVSLALSLVFDLVGPCADALRKRTLAQIPKTIPAALSRFSLEPRTTVYAVCPACNCTYKPRAERGKYSYPTLCTNIPRPGADICNAMLVKDPEDGCKSPIKTFIYYHFHDYVAALLARPGLEEVMDKPCDRLAENLDNQPTFLRDVWDSNFLWTFKGPDGVKLFANRGDEGRLVFSLNVDFFNIRGNRQRNATTSCGIISCACLNLPPDI
;
A
#
# COMPACT_ATOMS: atom_id res chain seq x y z
N LEU A 1 19.62 6.54 -14.69
CA LEU A 1 20.97 7.17 -14.63
C LEU A 1 22.08 6.14 -14.41
N ARG A 2 22.16 5.42 -13.28
CA ARG A 2 23.21 4.40 -13.04
C ARG A 2 23.25 3.31 -14.13
N SER A 3 22.10 2.74 -14.47
CA SER A 3 21.96 1.76 -15.57
C SER A 3 22.38 2.31 -16.94
N ASP A 4 22.15 3.60 -17.18
CA ASP A 4 22.53 4.28 -18.43
C ASP A 4 24.05 4.48 -18.50
N VAL A 5 24.68 4.86 -17.39
CA VAL A 5 26.15 4.99 -17.27
C VAL A 5 26.83 3.63 -17.45
N GLU A 6 26.29 2.55 -16.88
CA GLU A 6 26.76 1.18 -17.13
C GLU A 6 26.58 0.74 -18.58
N GLY A 7 25.49 1.14 -19.24
CA GLY A 7 25.27 0.94 -20.67
C GLY A 7 26.35 1.60 -21.51
N ILE A 8 26.70 2.85 -21.18
CA ILE A 8 27.74 3.63 -21.85
C ILE A 8 29.13 3.01 -21.62
N ARG A 9 29.46 2.56 -20.40
CA ARG A 9 30.72 1.85 -20.11
C ARG A 9 30.85 0.56 -20.92
N ARG A 10 29.78 -0.24 -21.02
CA ARG A 10 29.78 -1.45 -21.86
C ARG A 10 30.02 -1.12 -23.34
N ALA A 11 29.39 -0.06 -23.84
CA ALA A 11 29.61 0.41 -25.21
C ALA A 11 31.06 0.87 -25.43
N LEU A 12 31.64 1.66 -24.50
CA LEU A 12 33.04 2.10 -24.52
C LEU A 12 34.02 0.92 -24.50
N HIS A 13 33.74 -0.12 -23.72
CA HIS A 13 34.56 -1.33 -23.65
C HIS A 13 34.56 -2.10 -24.99
N ASN A 14 33.42 -2.10 -25.70
CA ASN A 14 33.28 -2.79 -26.98
C ASN A 14 33.96 -2.06 -28.15
N VAL A 15 34.37 -0.80 -27.98
CA VAL A 15 35.21 -0.09 -28.97
C VAL A 15 36.63 -0.65 -28.94
N LYS A 16 36.97 -1.47 -29.93
CA LYS A 16 38.29 -2.12 -30.11
C LYS A 16 39.30 -1.31 -30.94
N ARG A 17 38.89 -0.17 -31.49
CA ARG A 17 39.68 0.61 -32.46
C ARG A 17 40.82 1.37 -31.75
N GLN A 18 42.06 1.07 -32.12
CA GLN A 18 43.30 1.60 -31.49
C GLN A 18 43.84 2.84 -32.22
N VAL A 19 43.00 3.84 -32.41
CA VAL A 19 43.42 5.13 -33.02
C VAL A 19 43.56 6.16 -31.91
N ASP A 20 44.63 6.95 -31.91
CA ASP A 20 44.95 7.88 -30.81
C ASP A 20 43.81 8.83 -30.46
N SER A 21 43.13 9.39 -31.46
CA SER A 21 41.96 10.27 -31.26
C SER A 21 40.80 9.55 -30.58
N VAL A 22 40.57 8.27 -30.93
CA VAL A 22 39.54 7.41 -30.34
C VAL A 22 39.90 7.04 -28.90
N MET A 23 41.18 6.75 -28.63
CA MET A 23 41.67 6.40 -27.29
C MET A 23 41.68 7.59 -26.33
N THR A 24 41.90 8.80 -26.84
CA THR A 24 41.77 10.05 -26.06
C THR A 24 40.30 10.31 -25.73
N CYS A 25 39.40 10.24 -26.72
CA CYS A 25 37.97 10.41 -26.50
C CYS A 25 37.40 9.34 -25.54
N LYS A 26 37.85 8.09 -25.64
CA LYS A 26 37.47 7.00 -24.73
C LYS A 26 37.87 7.28 -23.29
N ARG A 27 39.05 7.85 -23.05
CA ARG A 27 39.51 8.26 -21.71
C ARG A 27 38.70 9.43 -21.16
N GLU A 28 38.39 10.40 -22.00
CA GLU A 28 37.58 11.56 -21.61
C GLU A 28 36.15 11.17 -21.24
N LEU A 29 35.51 10.31 -22.05
CA LEU A 29 34.19 9.76 -21.75
C LEU A 29 34.19 8.87 -20.51
N ALA A 30 35.24 8.08 -20.27
CA ALA A 30 35.36 7.29 -19.04
C ALA A 30 35.42 8.21 -17.81
N ARG A 31 36.22 9.28 -17.85
CA ARG A 31 36.31 10.28 -16.77
C ARG A 31 34.98 10.95 -16.50
N LEU A 32 34.22 11.31 -17.55
CA LEU A 32 32.88 11.89 -17.40
C LEU A 32 31.88 10.91 -16.79
N CYS A 33 31.97 9.61 -17.12
CA CYS A 33 31.16 8.58 -16.46
C CYS A 33 31.51 8.47 -14.97
N ASP A 34 32.80 8.55 -14.62
CA ASP A 34 33.25 8.51 -13.22
C ASP A 34 32.73 9.73 -12.44
N GLU A 35 32.82 10.94 -13.03
CA GLU A 35 32.26 12.17 -12.45
C GLU A 35 30.73 12.08 -12.28
N LEU A 36 30.02 11.52 -13.26
CA LEU A 36 28.56 11.32 -13.18
C LEU A 36 28.18 10.31 -12.10
N GLU A 37 28.94 9.22 -11.94
CA GLU A 37 28.74 8.23 -10.88
C GLU A 37 28.94 8.84 -9.49
N GLU A 38 29.92 9.73 -9.32
CA GLU A 38 30.17 10.43 -8.06
C GLU A 38 29.03 11.39 -7.67
N HIS A 39 28.27 11.90 -8.67
CA HIS A 39 27.10 12.75 -8.46
C HIS A 39 25.79 11.96 -8.37
N VAL A 40 25.78 10.68 -8.74
CA VAL A 40 24.70 9.76 -8.36
C VAL A 40 24.98 9.36 -6.93
N ILE A 41 24.48 10.19 -5.99
CA ILE A 41 24.34 9.80 -4.59
C ILE A 41 23.65 8.42 -4.62
N PRO A 42 24.31 7.33 -4.18
CA PRO A 42 23.55 6.17 -3.78
C PRO A 42 22.66 6.71 -2.67
N GLU A 43 21.34 6.71 -2.87
CA GLU A 43 20.50 6.59 -1.68
C GLU A 43 21.08 5.38 -0.96
N GLU A 44 21.64 5.60 0.23
CA GLU A 44 22.01 4.51 1.12
C GLU A 44 20.71 3.75 1.32
N GLU A 45 20.51 2.69 0.52
CA GLU A 45 19.55 1.67 0.82
C GLU A 45 20.06 1.10 2.13
N ASP A 46 19.37 1.48 3.20
CA ASP A 46 19.54 0.93 4.54
C ASP A 46 19.23 -0.56 4.39
N ASP A 47 20.28 -1.35 4.10
CA ASP A 47 20.22 -2.80 3.86
C ASP A 47 19.92 -3.57 5.16
N ASP A 48 19.74 -2.85 6.27
CA ASP A 48 19.36 -3.42 7.55
C ASP A 48 17.89 -3.89 7.53
N PRO A 49 17.60 -5.06 8.11
CA PRO A 49 16.23 -5.52 8.29
C PRO A 49 15.39 -4.48 9.01
N MET A 50 14.29 -4.07 8.38
CA MET A 50 13.36 -3.13 8.98
C MET A 50 12.39 -3.86 9.91
N ASP A 51 12.48 -3.55 11.21
CA ASP A 51 11.48 -3.98 12.19
C ASP A 51 10.16 -3.20 12.02
N TYR A 52 9.04 -3.92 11.94
CA TYR A 52 7.70 -3.32 11.81
C TYR A 52 6.74 -3.84 12.89
N ASP A 53 6.21 -2.94 13.73
CA ASP A 53 5.21 -3.27 14.76
C ASP A 53 3.84 -3.54 14.13
N SER A 54 3.41 -4.80 14.20
CA SER A 54 2.13 -5.30 13.70
C SER A 54 1.11 -5.59 14.81
N SER A 55 1.40 -5.22 16.06
CA SER A 55 0.60 -5.59 17.24
C SER A 55 -0.87 -5.15 17.15
N HIS A 56 -1.17 -4.07 16.42
CA HIS A 56 -2.53 -3.57 16.22
C HIS A 56 -3.42 -4.48 15.37
N HIS A 57 -2.85 -5.41 14.60
CA HIS A 57 -3.64 -6.41 13.85
C HIS A 57 -4.14 -7.56 14.73
N PHE A 58 -3.54 -7.76 15.91
CA PHE A 58 -3.91 -8.83 16.85
C PHE A 58 -4.87 -8.38 17.96
N ASN A 59 -5.10 -7.07 18.09
CA ASN A 59 -5.96 -6.49 19.13
C ASN A 59 -7.17 -5.81 18.48
N LEU A 60 -8.25 -6.56 18.25
CA LEU A 60 -9.45 -6.02 17.65
C LEU A 60 -10.35 -5.39 18.73
N LEU A 61 -10.82 -4.16 18.48
CA LEU A 61 -11.71 -3.45 19.41
C LEU A 61 -13.08 -4.13 19.61
N ILE A 62 -13.40 -5.12 18.77
CA ILE A 62 -14.59 -5.96 18.93
C ILE A 62 -14.40 -7.00 20.04
N ASP A 63 -13.18 -7.43 20.32
CA ASP A 63 -12.90 -8.44 21.35
C ASP A 63 -13.17 -7.90 22.77
N ASP A 64 -13.09 -6.58 22.93
CA ASP A 64 -13.46 -5.87 24.17
C ASP A 64 -14.99 -5.72 24.37
N CYS A 65 -15.79 -6.07 23.36
CA CYS A 65 -17.25 -5.98 23.43
C CYS A 65 -17.85 -7.28 23.99
N ASP A 66 -19.03 -7.20 24.61
CA ASP A 66 -19.77 -8.40 25.01
C ASP A 66 -20.31 -9.15 23.79
N GLU A 67 -20.56 -10.45 23.96
CA GLU A 67 -21.00 -11.36 22.90
C GLU A 67 -22.24 -10.85 22.14
N THR A 68 -23.17 -10.19 22.82
CA THR A 68 -24.39 -9.67 22.18
C THR A 68 -24.05 -8.48 21.29
N ALA A 69 -23.18 -7.58 21.74
CA ALA A 69 -22.68 -6.48 20.94
C ALA A 69 -21.85 -6.98 19.75
N GLN A 70 -20.98 -7.98 19.95
CA GLN A 70 -20.18 -8.58 18.88
C GLN A 70 -21.05 -9.16 17.76
N VAL A 71 -22.06 -9.99 18.11
CA VAL A 71 -22.99 -10.58 17.13
C VAL A 71 -23.80 -9.50 16.41
N SER A 72 -24.25 -8.47 17.13
CA SER A 72 -25.01 -7.36 16.55
C SER A 72 -24.18 -6.57 15.52
N LEU A 73 -22.91 -6.29 15.86
CA LEU A 73 -21.94 -5.65 14.98
C LEU A 73 -21.66 -6.50 13.74
N LEU A 74 -21.47 -7.80 13.92
CA LEU A 74 -21.17 -8.73 12.83
C LEU A 74 -22.33 -8.83 11.84
N LEU A 75 -23.56 -8.93 12.34
CA LEU A 75 -24.76 -8.95 11.50
C LEU A 75 -24.89 -7.66 10.68
N ALA A 76 -24.61 -6.50 11.29
CA ALA A 76 -24.61 -5.23 10.57
C ALA A 76 -23.52 -5.17 9.50
N ALA A 77 -22.30 -5.62 9.84
CA ALA A 77 -21.17 -5.66 8.90
C ALA A 77 -21.47 -6.59 7.70
N ILE A 78 -21.94 -7.81 7.94
CA ILE A 78 -22.31 -8.77 6.87
C ILE A 78 -23.44 -8.20 6.01
N SER A 79 -24.48 -7.63 6.62
CA SER A 79 -25.62 -7.07 5.88
C SER A 79 -25.18 -5.98 4.91
N MET A 80 -24.17 -5.20 5.25
CA MET A 80 -23.67 -4.20 4.33
C MET A 80 -22.65 -4.72 3.33
N LEU A 81 -21.63 -5.43 3.82
CA LEU A 81 -20.47 -5.81 3.02
C LEU A 81 -20.81 -6.94 2.05
N VAL A 82 -21.62 -7.90 2.50
CA VAL A 82 -21.98 -9.09 1.71
C VAL A 82 -23.30 -8.88 0.99
N LEU A 83 -24.33 -8.37 1.69
CA LEU A 83 -25.66 -8.20 1.08
C LEU A 83 -25.82 -6.86 0.35
N GLY A 84 -24.83 -5.96 0.41
CA GLY A 84 -24.84 -4.69 -0.32
C GLY A 84 -25.88 -3.68 0.19
N VAL A 85 -26.34 -3.81 1.44
CA VAL A 85 -27.34 -2.90 2.02
C VAL A 85 -26.74 -1.49 2.16
N GLY A 86 -27.49 -0.48 1.70
CA GLY A 86 -27.04 0.91 1.79
C GLY A 86 -26.84 1.39 3.23
N ARG A 87 -25.92 2.35 3.45
CA ARG A 87 -25.55 2.85 4.80
C ARG A 87 -26.73 3.21 5.68
N ARG A 88 -27.73 3.93 5.13
CA ARG A 88 -28.94 4.33 5.87
C ARG A 88 -29.73 3.13 6.40
N ALA A 89 -29.83 2.06 5.60
CA ALA A 89 -30.51 0.85 6.01
C ALA A 89 -29.67 0.04 7.02
N GLY A 90 -28.34 0.06 6.91
CA GLY A 90 -27.43 -0.49 7.93
C GLY A 90 -27.52 0.24 9.28
N GLU A 91 -27.59 1.58 9.27
CA GLU A 91 -27.80 2.39 10.48
C GLU A 91 -29.17 2.13 11.11
N PHE A 92 -30.21 2.03 10.28
CA PHE A 92 -31.54 1.63 10.72
C PHE A 92 -31.53 0.24 11.35
N PHE A 93 -30.82 -0.73 10.76
CA PHE A 93 -30.67 -2.08 11.31
C PHE A 93 -30.02 -2.06 12.70
N LEU A 94 -28.90 -1.36 12.87
CA LEU A 94 -28.24 -1.21 14.18
C LEU A 94 -29.19 -0.63 15.23
N GLN A 95 -29.96 0.39 14.87
CA GLN A 95 -30.95 1.00 15.79
C GLN A 95 -32.09 0.03 16.14
N MET A 96 -32.57 -0.76 15.17
CA MET A 96 -33.59 -1.77 15.40
C MET A 96 -33.10 -2.88 16.32
N VAL A 97 -31.85 -3.33 16.17
CA VAL A 97 -31.23 -4.31 17.07
C VAL A 97 -31.10 -3.72 18.48
N SER A 98 -30.61 -2.48 18.63
CA SER A 98 -30.55 -1.82 19.95
C SER A 98 -31.92 -1.67 20.61
N LEU A 99 -32.97 -1.37 19.82
CA LEU A 99 -34.34 -1.28 20.32
C LEU A 99 -34.87 -2.65 20.76
N ALA A 100 -34.70 -3.69 19.93
CA ALA A 100 -35.12 -5.05 20.25
C ALA A 100 -34.44 -5.55 21.53
N LEU A 101 -33.12 -5.35 21.65
CA LEU A 101 -32.39 -5.69 22.87
C LEU A 101 -32.89 -4.93 24.09
N SER A 102 -33.20 -3.63 23.94
CA SER A 102 -33.78 -2.82 25.01
C SER A 102 -35.09 -3.42 25.53
N LEU A 103 -35.99 -3.84 24.62
CA LEU A 103 -37.26 -4.48 24.96
C LEU A 103 -37.05 -5.84 25.65
N VAL A 104 -36.09 -6.64 25.18
CA VAL A 104 -35.74 -7.92 25.82
C VAL A 104 -35.23 -7.71 27.24
N PHE A 105 -34.35 -6.73 27.45
CA PHE A 105 -33.88 -6.40 28.80
C PHE A 105 -35.01 -5.91 29.72
N ASP A 106 -35.97 -5.13 29.19
CA ASP A 106 -37.15 -4.69 29.96
C ASP A 106 -38.03 -5.88 30.39
N LEU A 107 -38.11 -6.95 29.59
CA LEU A 107 -38.84 -8.18 29.95
C LEU A 107 -38.13 -9.01 31.03
N VAL A 108 -36.79 -9.00 31.06
CA VAL A 108 -35.98 -9.68 32.09
C VAL A 108 -36.06 -8.96 33.44
N GLY A 109 -36.33 -7.65 33.42
CA GLY A 109 -36.54 -6.84 34.61
C GLY A 109 -35.27 -6.23 35.21
N PRO A 110 -35.38 -5.59 36.40
CA PRO A 110 -34.36 -4.65 36.92
C PRO A 110 -32.99 -5.29 37.24
N CYS A 111 -32.95 -6.61 37.41
CA CYS A 111 -31.72 -7.36 37.71
C CYS A 111 -30.66 -7.23 36.59
N ALA A 112 -31.09 -6.95 35.36
CA ALA A 112 -30.22 -6.86 34.19
C ALA A 112 -29.83 -5.42 33.80
N ASP A 113 -30.15 -4.40 34.60
CA ASP A 113 -29.96 -2.99 34.21
C ASP A 113 -28.48 -2.60 33.97
N ALA A 114 -27.56 -3.16 34.77
CA ALA A 114 -26.14 -2.91 34.59
C ALA A 114 -25.60 -3.53 33.28
N LEU A 115 -26.08 -4.73 32.94
CA LEU A 115 -25.74 -5.43 31.70
C LEU A 115 -26.34 -4.70 30.49
N ARG A 116 -27.63 -4.34 30.57
CA ARG A 116 -28.33 -3.52 29.55
C ARG A 116 -27.54 -2.27 29.19
N LYS A 117 -27.14 -1.47 30.19
CA LYS A 117 -26.41 -0.21 29.97
C LYS A 117 -25.05 -0.47 29.33
N ARG A 118 -24.35 -1.53 29.72
CA ARG A 118 -23.06 -1.91 29.15
C ARG A 118 -23.19 -2.31 27.67
N THR A 119 -24.07 -3.26 27.36
CA THR A 119 -24.25 -3.79 26.01
C THR A 119 -24.77 -2.75 25.02
N LEU A 120 -25.79 -1.98 25.41
CA LEU A 120 -26.34 -0.96 24.52
C LEU A 120 -25.35 0.19 24.27
N ALA A 121 -24.44 0.48 25.21
CA ALA A 121 -23.40 1.48 25.00
C ALA A 121 -22.31 1.02 24.02
N GLN A 122 -22.11 -0.30 23.88
CA GLN A 122 -21.13 -0.87 22.96
C GLN A 122 -21.62 -0.95 21.52
N ILE A 123 -22.94 -0.95 21.29
CA ILE A 123 -23.52 -0.96 19.93
C ILE A 123 -23.54 0.46 19.37
N PRO A 124 -22.74 0.77 18.33
CA PRO A 124 -22.71 2.08 17.71
C PRO A 124 -23.98 2.33 16.90
N LYS A 125 -24.33 3.61 16.75
CA LYS A 125 -25.49 4.05 15.96
C LYS A 125 -25.19 4.25 14.48
N THR A 126 -23.91 4.32 14.15
CA THR A 126 -23.41 4.63 12.81
C THR A 126 -22.59 3.48 12.29
N ILE A 127 -22.76 3.19 11.01
CA ILE A 127 -22.02 2.17 10.31
C ILE A 127 -20.49 2.35 10.36
N PRO A 128 -19.91 3.55 10.13
CA PRO A 128 -18.46 3.73 10.21
C PRO A 128 -17.91 3.34 11.58
N ALA A 129 -18.60 3.71 12.66
CA ALA A 129 -18.21 3.33 14.02
C ALA A 129 -18.39 1.82 14.29
N ALA A 130 -19.28 1.12 13.57
CA ALA A 130 -19.39 -0.34 13.62
C ALA A 130 -18.20 -1.00 12.91
N LEU A 131 -17.92 -0.58 11.68
CA LEU A 131 -16.81 -1.11 10.88
C LEU A 131 -15.44 -0.82 11.51
N SER A 132 -15.28 0.33 12.17
CA SER A 132 -14.05 0.67 12.87
C SER A 132 -13.73 -0.28 14.03
N ARG A 133 -14.72 -1.01 14.57
CA ARG A 133 -14.48 -2.04 15.60
C ARG A 133 -13.82 -3.30 15.05
N PHE A 134 -14.02 -3.58 13.77
CA PHE A 134 -13.42 -4.71 13.06
C PHE A 134 -12.03 -4.38 12.51
N SER A 135 -11.53 -3.15 12.68
CA SER A 135 -10.24 -2.70 12.15
C SER A 135 -10.08 -2.99 10.65
N LEU A 136 -11.16 -2.90 9.87
CA LEU A 136 -11.15 -3.18 8.41
C LEU A 136 -10.58 -2.03 7.58
N GLU A 137 -10.37 -0.86 8.20
CA GLU A 137 -9.85 0.30 7.51
C GLU A 137 -8.32 0.19 7.38
N PRO A 138 -7.78 0.22 6.15
CA PRO A 138 -6.34 0.15 5.95
C PRO A 138 -5.68 1.43 6.46
N ARG A 139 -4.45 1.31 6.97
CA ARG A 139 -3.65 2.50 7.29
C ARG A 139 -3.32 3.25 6.01
N THR A 140 -3.65 4.53 5.99
CA THR A 140 -3.37 5.42 4.86
C THR A 140 -2.76 6.74 5.31
N THR A 141 -1.91 7.31 4.44
CA THR A 141 -1.42 8.68 4.57
C THR A 141 -1.82 9.46 3.32
N VAL A 142 -2.48 10.60 3.50
CA VAL A 142 -2.81 11.50 2.40
C VAL A 142 -1.64 12.46 2.18
N TYR A 143 -0.99 12.38 1.02
CA TYR A 143 0.07 13.29 0.62
C TYR A 143 -0.50 14.46 -0.18
N ALA A 144 0.05 15.65 0.01
CA ALA A 144 -0.14 16.76 -0.94
C ALA A 144 0.78 16.54 -2.14
N VAL A 145 0.27 16.81 -3.34
CA VAL A 145 1.03 16.66 -4.59
C VAL A 145 1.14 18.02 -5.27
N CYS A 146 2.35 18.41 -5.65
CA CYS A 146 2.55 19.62 -6.41
C CYS A 146 1.85 19.54 -7.78
N PRO A 147 0.94 20.46 -8.12
CA PRO A 147 0.26 20.43 -9.41
C PRO A 147 1.20 20.72 -10.59
N ALA A 148 2.35 21.39 -10.35
CA ALA A 148 3.30 21.75 -11.40
C ALA A 148 4.38 20.67 -11.64
N CYS A 149 4.96 20.10 -10.58
CA CYS A 149 6.08 19.15 -10.69
C CYS A 149 5.80 17.74 -10.17
N ASN A 150 4.59 17.48 -9.65
CA ASN A 150 4.17 16.19 -9.06
C ASN A 150 4.97 15.70 -7.84
N CYS A 151 5.81 16.53 -7.23
CA CYS A 151 6.47 16.20 -5.97
C CYS A 151 5.45 16.02 -4.84
N THR A 152 5.65 14.99 -4.01
CA THR A 152 4.76 14.59 -2.92
C THR A 152 5.25 15.10 -1.56
N TYR A 153 4.32 15.56 -0.73
CA TYR A 153 4.59 16.09 0.62
C TYR A 153 3.75 15.35 1.66
N LYS A 154 4.43 14.74 2.63
CA LYS A 154 3.79 14.10 3.79
C LYS A 154 3.14 15.16 4.68
N PRO A 155 1.95 14.92 5.26
CA PRO A 155 1.34 15.85 6.20
C PRO A 155 2.19 15.95 7.46
N ARG A 156 2.29 17.16 8.01
CA ARG A 156 2.87 17.42 9.33
C ARG A 156 1.76 17.33 10.38
N ALA A 157 1.97 16.54 11.41
CA ALA A 157 1.06 16.41 12.53
C ALA A 157 1.52 17.32 13.67
N GLU A 158 0.81 18.42 13.91
CA GLU A 158 1.06 19.33 15.04
C GLU A 158 -0.17 19.39 15.94
N ARG A 159 -0.03 18.96 17.21
CA ARG A 159 -1.11 18.97 18.23
C ARG A 159 -2.42 18.31 17.73
N GLY A 160 -2.30 17.20 17.01
CA GLY A 160 -3.45 16.45 16.47
C GLY A 160 -4.12 17.10 15.25
N LYS A 161 -3.55 18.16 14.68
CA LYS A 161 -3.97 18.75 13.41
C LYS A 161 -2.95 18.43 12.32
N TYR A 162 -3.44 18.07 11.15
CA TYR A 162 -2.61 17.86 9.97
C TYR A 162 -2.54 19.12 9.13
N SER A 163 -1.32 19.50 8.73
CA SER A 163 -1.07 20.62 7.81
C SER A 163 -0.07 20.22 6.74
N TYR A 164 -0.14 20.89 5.61
CA TYR A 164 0.80 20.74 4.49
C TYR A 164 1.59 22.02 4.28
N PRO A 165 2.80 21.95 3.70
CA PRO A 165 3.50 23.15 3.26
C PRO A 165 2.64 23.93 2.26
N THR A 166 2.66 25.26 2.33
CA THR A 166 1.87 26.10 1.42
C THR A 166 2.43 26.08 -0.01
N LEU A 167 3.75 26.06 -0.13
CA LEU A 167 4.49 26.13 -1.40
C LEU A 167 5.37 24.90 -1.61
N CYS A 168 5.53 24.51 -2.87
CA CYS A 168 6.42 23.44 -3.28
C CYS A 168 7.89 23.89 -3.20
N THR A 169 8.68 23.18 -2.39
CA THR A 169 10.12 23.37 -2.21
C THR A 169 10.98 22.51 -3.13
N ASN A 170 10.38 21.73 -4.04
CA ASN A 170 11.11 20.81 -4.89
C ASN A 170 11.93 21.55 -5.95
N ILE A 171 13.16 21.08 -6.19
CA ILE A 171 14.01 21.50 -7.29
C ILE A 171 13.97 20.36 -8.31
N PRO A 172 13.13 20.44 -9.36
CA PRO A 172 12.79 19.28 -10.19
C PRO A 172 13.96 18.79 -11.05
N ARG A 173 14.98 19.62 -11.27
CA ARG A 173 16.18 19.28 -12.04
C ARG A 173 17.39 19.97 -11.42
N PRO A 174 18.59 19.35 -11.44
CA PRO A 174 19.81 20.03 -11.04
C PRO A 174 19.99 21.35 -11.82
N GLY A 175 20.20 22.45 -11.09
CA GLY A 175 20.35 23.80 -11.66
C GLY A 175 19.06 24.56 -12.00
N ALA A 176 17.88 23.98 -11.72
CA ALA A 176 16.61 24.69 -11.85
C ALA A 176 16.26 25.49 -10.58
N ASP A 177 15.39 26.49 -10.72
CA ASP A 177 14.81 27.20 -9.58
C ASP A 177 13.84 26.31 -8.80
N ILE A 178 13.60 26.69 -7.54
CA ILE A 178 12.59 26.08 -6.68
C ILE A 178 11.21 26.25 -7.32
N CYS A 179 10.41 25.18 -7.36
CA CYS A 179 9.12 25.15 -8.05
C CYS A 179 8.13 26.21 -7.55
N ASN A 180 8.05 26.45 -6.23
CA ASN A 180 7.20 27.46 -5.58
C ASN A 180 5.70 27.42 -5.94
N ALA A 181 5.20 26.34 -6.54
CA ALA A 181 3.79 26.19 -6.84
C ALA A 181 2.98 25.99 -5.54
N MET A 182 1.77 26.54 -5.52
CA MET A 182 0.82 26.34 -4.42
C MET A 182 0.48 24.86 -4.26
N LEU A 183 0.50 24.38 -3.02
CA LEU A 183 0.13 23.00 -2.67
C LEU A 183 -1.27 22.92 -2.05
N VAL A 184 -1.74 23.99 -1.43
CA VAL A 184 -3.02 24.04 -0.68
C VAL A 184 -4.01 25.00 -1.33
N LYS A 185 -5.30 24.68 -1.23
CA LYS A 185 -6.39 25.49 -1.80
C LYS A 185 -6.57 26.81 -1.07
N ASP A 186 -6.46 26.76 0.25
CA ASP A 186 -6.63 27.90 1.14
C ASP A 186 -5.52 27.90 2.21
N PRO A 187 -4.59 28.86 2.16
CA PRO A 187 -3.57 29.03 3.20
C PRO A 187 -4.13 29.44 4.56
N GLU A 188 -5.26 30.15 4.59
CA GLU A 188 -5.85 30.73 5.80
C GLU A 188 -6.58 29.68 6.65
N ASP A 189 -7.06 28.57 6.07
CA ASP A 189 -7.62 27.43 6.81
C ASP A 189 -6.54 26.53 7.47
N GLY A 190 -5.38 27.10 7.79
CA GLY A 190 -4.26 26.38 8.39
C GLY A 190 -3.68 25.29 7.47
N CYS A 191 -3.75 25.50 6.15
CA CYS A 191 -3.12 24.65 5.14
C CYS A 191 -3.53 23.16 5.20
N LYS A 192 -4.81 22.87 5.49
CA LYS A 192 -5.33 21.49 5.63
C LYS A 192 -5.73 20.81 4.32
N SER A 193 -6.00 21.60 3.28
CA SER A 193 -6.68 21.13 2.07
C SER A 193 -5.76 21.21 0.85
N PRO A 194 -5.07 20.12 0.46
CA PRO A 194 -4.23 20.10 -0.73
C PRO A 194 -5.04 20.34 -2.02
N ILE A 195 -4.38 20.94 -3.02
CA ILE A 195 -4.94 21.12 -4.37
C ILE A 195 -5.07 19.77 -5.08
N LYS A 196 -4.01 18.96 -5.01
CA LYS A 196 -3.93 17.60 -5.55
C LYS A 196 -3.45 16.66 -4.45
N THR A 197 -4.04 15.48 -4.38
CA THR A 197 -3.76 14.48 -3.34
C THR A 197 -3.25 13.18 -3.94
N PHE A 198 -2.44 12.46 -3.18
CA PHE A 198 -2.07 11.07 -3.40
C PHE A 198 -2.33 10.31 -2.10
N ILE A 199 -3.17 9.29 -2.14
CA ILE A 199 -3.49 8.48 -0.96
C ILE A 199 -2.55 7.29 -0.98
N TYR A 200 -1.60 7.27 -0.05
CA TYR A 200 -0.67 6.18 0.11
C TYR A 200 -1.25 5.16 1.10
N TYR A 201 -1.44 3.93 0.63
CA TYR A 201 -1.74 2.78 1.48
C TYR A 201 -0.42 2.20 1.95
N HIS A 202 -0.26 2.02 3.27
CA HIS A 202 1.01 1.59 3.83
C HIS A 202 1.29 0.13 3.42
N PHE A 203 2.29 -0.07 2.56
CA PHE A 203 2.63 -1.40 2.05
C PHE A 203 3.00 -2.39 3.16
N HIS A 204 3.85 -1.99 4.10
CA HIS A 204 4.22 -2.84 5.24
C HIS A 204 3.03 -3.18 6.14
N ASP A 205 2.10 -2.24 6.31
CA ASP A 205 0.87 -2.51 7.08
C ASP A 205 -0.03 -3.53 6.39
N TYR A 206 -0.11 -3.47 5.05
CA TYR A 206 -0.83 -4.45 4.25
C TYR A 206 -0.20 -5.84 4.35
N VAL A 207 1.12 -5.96 4.23
CA VAL A 207 1.82 -7.25 4.40
C VAL A 207 1.65 -7.78 5.82
N ALA A 208 1.80 -6.92 6.83
CA ALA A 208 1.55 -7.29 8.23
C ALA A 208 0.11 -7.77 8.46
N ALA A 209 -0.88 -7.15 7.81
CA ALA A 209 -2.28 -7.56 7.89
C ALA A 209 -2.52 -8.94 7.24
N LEU A 210 -1.78 -9.30 6.19
CA LEU A 210 -1.84 -10.64 5.60
C LEU A 210 -1.23 -11.67 6.55
N LEU A 211 -0.04 -11.41 7.10
CA LEU A 211 0.68 -12.32 8.00
C LEU A 211 -0.02 -12.49 9.35
N ALA A 212 -0.72 -11.46 9.84
CA ALA A 212 -1.46 -11.54 11.09
C ALA A 212 -2.73 -12.43 11.01
N ARG A 213 -3.14 -12.85 9.81
CA ARG A 213 -4.32 -13.70 9.62
C ARG A 213 -3.93 -15.18 9.66
N PRO A 214 -4.51 -15.97 10.58
CA PRO A 214 -4.22 -17.40 10.66
C PRO A 214 -4.48 -18.11 9.32
N GLY A 215 -3.55 -18.98 8.89
CA GLY A 215 -3.68 -19.74 7.66
C GLY A 215 -3.14 -19.06 6.40
N LEU A 216 -2.98 -17.73 6.39
CA LEU A 216 -2.53 -17.03 5.19
C LEU A 216 -1.04 -17.17 4.93
N GLU A 217 -0.21 -17.22 5.98
CA GLU A 217 1.22 -17.44 5.83
C GLU A 217 1.49 -18.80 5.16
N GLU A 218 0.85 -19.87 5.64
CA GLU A 218 0.99 -21.20 5.03
C GLU A 218 0.45 -21.23 3.60
N VAL A 219 -0.57 -20.44 3.27
CA VAL A 219 -1.07 -20.32 1.89
C VAL A 219 -0.07 -19.58 1.00
N MET A 220 0.55 -18.51 1.50
CA MET A 220 1.52 -17.72 0.75
C MET A 220 2.85 -18.44 0.52
N ASP A 221 3.19 -19.42 1.36
CA ASP A 221 4.41 -20.22 1.22
C ASP A 221 4.30 -21.34 0.18
N LYS A 222 3.08 -21.88 -0.04
CA LYS A 222 2.83 -23.01 -0.96
C LYS A 222 3.44 -22.85 -2.36
N PRO A 223 3.37 -21.68 -3.03
CA PRO A 223 3.96 -21.54 -4.36
C PRO A 223 5.48 -21.73 -4.35
N CYS A 224 6.16 -21.22 -3.31
CA CYS A 224 7.61 -21.39 -3.16
C CYS A 224 7.95 -22.85 -2.81
N ASP A 225 7.18 -23.49 -1.93
CA ASP A 225 7.38 -24.90 -1.56
C ASP A 225 7.25 -25.82 -2.78
N ARG A 226 6.20 -25.59 -3.58
CA ARG A 226 5.99 -26.31 -4.85
C ARG A 226 7.17 -26.12 -5.82
N LEU A 227 7.75 -24.92 -5.86
CA LEU A 227 8.88 -24.60 -6.71
C LEU A 227 10.14 -25.31 -6.23
N ALA A 228 10.38 -25.35 -4.92
CA ALA A 228 11.49 -26.08 -4.31
C ALA A 228 11.41 -27.60 -4.56
N GLU A 229 10.22 -28.19 -4.47
CA GLU A 229 10.00 -29.62 -4.72
C GLU A 229 10.21 -30.02 -6.19
N ASN A 230 9.99 -29.10 -7.13
CA ASN A 230 9.98 -29.41 -8.58
C ASN A 230 11.16 -28.81 -9.35
N LEU A 231 12.24 -28.41 -8.67
CA LEU A 231 13.42 -27.72 -9.23
C LEU A 231 13.94 -28.25 -10.59
N ASP A 232 13.85 -29.56 -10.82
CA ASP A 232 14.35 -30.23 -12.03
C ASP A 232 13.26 -30.54 -13.08
N ASN A 233 11.97 -30.36 -12.73
CA ASN A 233 10.82 -30.73 -13.55
C ASN A 233 9.93 -29.52 -13.82
N GLN A 234 10.40 -28.63 -14.71
CA GLN A 234 9.61 -27.46 -15.10
C GLN A 234 8.31 -27.88 -15.81
N PRO A 235 7.16 -27.28 -15.45
CA PRO A 235 5.90 -27.59 -16.11
C PRO A 235 5.94 -27.23 -17.60
N THR A 236 5.40 -28.13 -18.44
CA THR A 236 5.32 -27.93 -19.89
C THR A 236 4.29 -26.86 -20.29
N PHE A 237 3.38 -26.50 -19.37
CA PHE A 237 2.32 -25.52 -19.59
C PHE A 237 2.19 -24.59 -18.38
N LEU A 238 2.08 -23.29 -18.65
CA LEU A 238 1.94 -22.25 -17.62
C LEU A 238 0.47 -22.12 -17.19
N ARG A 239 0.16 -22.46 -15.94
CA ARG A 239 -1.18 -22.28 -15.35
C ARG A 239 -1.28 -21.00 -14.55
N ASP A 240 -0.20 -20.65 -13.88
CA ASP A 240 -0.08 -19.43 -13.08
C ASP A 240 1.28 -18.73 -13.30
N VAL A 241 1.50 -17.63 -12.58
CA VAL A 241 2.75 -16.86 -12.65
C VAL A 241 3.94 -17.66 -12.08
N TRP A 242 3.70 -18.54 -11.11
CA TRP A 242 4.71 -19.37 -10.44
C TRP A 242 5.23 -20.52 -11.30
N ASP A 243 4.51 -20.90 -12.35
CA ASP A 243 5.03 -21.80 -13.38
C ASP A 243 6.05 -21.11 -14.31
N SER A 244 6.16 -19.77 -14.25
CA SER A 244 7.04 -19.03 -15.15
C SER A 244 8.52 -19.31 -14.89
N ASN A 245 9.29 -19.45 -15.98
CA ASN A 245 10.73 -19.67 -15.91
C ASN A 245 11.48 -18.57 -15.13
N PHE A 246 10.93 -17.36 -15.13
CA PHE A 246 11.53 -16.24 -14.42
C PHE A 246 11.61 -16.50 -12.92
N LEU A 247 10.51 -16.86 -12.26
CA LEU A 247 10.50 -17.09 -10.80
C LEU A 247 11.38 -18.28 -10.38
N TRP A 248 11.56 -19.26 -11.26
CA TRP A 248 12.42 -20.43 -11.02
C TRP A 248 13.92 -20.14 -11.10
N THR A 249 14.28 -19.16 -11.91
CA THR A 249 15.68 -18.82 -12.20
C THR A 249 16.11 -17.51 -11.58
N PHE A 250 15.18 -16.76 -10.99
CA PHE A 250 15.44 -15.48 -10.36
C PHE A 250 16.41 -15.64 -9.19
N LYS A 251 17.53 -14.91 -9.27
CA LYS A 251 18.58 -14.94 -8.26
C LYS A 251 18.47 -13.74 -7.35
N GLY A 252 18.56 -13.98 -6.04
CA GLY A 252 18.66 -12.93 -5.03
C GLY A 252 20.02 -12.23 -5.05
N PRO A 253 20.22 -11.24 -4.15
CA PRO A 253 21.51 -10.57 -3.96
C PRO A 253 22.67 -11.53 -3.63
N ASP A 254 22.36 -12.66 -2.99
CA ASP A 254 23.27 -13.75 -2.66
C ASP A 254 23.66 -14.64 -3.87
N GLY A 255 23.05 -14.41 -5.04
CA GLY A 255 23.26 -15.19 -6.26
C GLY A 255 22.57 -16.55 -6.27
N VAL A 256 21.74 -16.84 -5.27
CA VAL A 256 20.99 -18.10 -5.11
C VAL A 256 19.56 -17.92 -5.63
N LYS A 257 18.91 -19.02 -6.06
CA LYS A 257 17.51 -18.99 -6.53
C LYS A 257 16.58 -18.50 -5.40
N LEU A 258 16.13 -17.25 -5.49
CA LEU A 258 15.49 -16.51 -4.39
C LEU A 258 14.25 -17.23 -3.84
N PHE A 259 13.38 -17.71 -4.75
CA PHE A 259 12.10 -18.32 -4.40
C PHE A 259 12.21 -19.84 -4.17
N ALA A 260 13.18 -20.49 -4.81
CA ALA A 260 13.38 -21.93 -4.69
C ALA A 260 14.15 -22.32 -3.42
N ASN A 261 15.00 -21.42 -2.95
CA ASN A 261 15.84 -21.64 -1.78
C ASN A 261 15.53 -20.57 -0.72
N ARG A 262 14.29 -20.60 -0.22
CA ARG A 262 13.79 -19.60 0.73
C ARG A 262 14.28 -19.82 2.18
N GLY A 263 14.73 -21.03 2.51
CA GLY A 263 15.04 -21.39 3.90
C GLY A 263 13.82 -21.24 4.79
N ASP A 264 13.98 -20.56 5.93
CA ASP A 264 12.91 -20.26 6.88
C ASP A 264 12.25 -18.88 6.63
N GLU A 265 12.61 -18.19 5.54
CA GLU A 265 12.08 -16.87 5.21
C GLU A 265 10.86 -16.96 4.27
N GLY A 266 9.91 -16.03 4.45
CA GLY A 266 8.84 -15.78 3.50
C GLY A 266 9.34 -15.02 2.28
N ARG A 267 9.10 -15.56 1.07
CA ARG A 267 9.49 -14.92 -0.21
C ARG A 267 8.24 -14.52 -0.98
N LEU A 268 7.93 -13.23 -0.97
CA LEU A 268 6.71 -12.69 -1.56
C LEU A 268 6.96 -12.06 -2.93
N VAL A 269 6.03 -12.30 -3.86
CA VAL A 269 5.99 -11.73 -5.20
C VAL A 269 4.77 -10.84 -5.30
N PHE A 270 4.97 -9.63 -5.81
CA PHE A 270 3.89 -8.67 -6.01
C PHE A 270 3.82 -8.22 -7.47
N SER A 271 2.60 -8.09 -8.00
CA SER A 271 2.36 -7.37 -9.25
C SER A 271 2.00 -5.93 -8.95
N LEU A 272 2.70 -4.99 -9.59
CA LEU A 272 2.39 -3.57 -9.53
C LEU A 272 1.64 -3.16 -10.81
N ASN A 273 0.44 -2.62 -10.64
CA ASN A 273 -0.39 -2.12 -11.73
C ASN A 273 -0.58 -0.62 -11.58
N VAL A 274 -0.42 0.12 -12.67
CA VAL A 274 -0.60 1.57 -12.71
C VAL A 274 -1.54 1.90 -13.85
N ASP A 275 -2.65 2.58 -13.54
CA ASP A 275 -3.64 2.99 -14.53
C ASP A 275 -4.09 4.44 -14.27
N PHE A 276 -4.46 5.13 -15.36
CA PHE A 276 -4.99 6.49 -15.32
C PHE A 276 -6.26 6.57 -16.17
N PHE A 277 -7.34 7.05 -15.56
CA PHE A 277 -8.62 7.18 -16.22
C PHE A 277 -9.27 8.54 -15.97
N ASN A 278 -10.12 8.96 -16.89
CA ASN A 278 -10.87 10.20 -16.76
C ASN A 278 -12.14 9.96 -15.95
N ILE A 279 -12.22 10.50 -14.74
CA ILE A 279 -13.37 10.33 -13.85
C ILE A 279 -14.66 10.94 -14.40
N ARG A 280 -14.57 11.83 -15.39
CA ARG A 280 -15.72 12.48 -16.05
C ARG A 280 -16.10 11.81 -17.38
N GLY A 281 -15.43 10.74 -17.76
CA GLY A 281 -15.60 10.04 -19.04
C GLY A 281 -15.03 10.79 -20.25
N ASN A 282 -14.88 10.10 -21.36
CA ASN A 282 -14.25 10.61 -22.58
C ASN A 282 -15.25 11.30 -23.53
N ARG A 283 -15.89 12.39 -23.07
CA ARG A 283 -16.75 13.22 -23.93
C ARG A 283 -15.93 14.37 -24.54
N GLN A 284 -16.05 14.58 -25.86
CA GLN A 284 -15.26 15.52 -26.69
C GLN A 284 -15.21 17.00 -26.25
N ARG A 285 -15.96 17.43 -25.21
CA ARG A 285 -16.03 18.83 -24.77
C ARG A 285 -16.04 19.04 -23.25
N ASN A 286 -15.80 18.01 -22.45
CA ASN A 286 -15.75 18.17 -20.98
C ASN A 286 -14.33 18.43 -20.49
N ALA A 287 -14.21 19.19 -19.41
CA ALA A 287 -12.97 19.34 -18.66
C ALA A 287 -12.43 17.95 -18.27
N THR A 288 -11.21 17.66 -18.68
CA THR A 288 -10.52 16.41 -18.36
C THR A 288 -10.10 16.44 -16.90
N THR A 289 -10.50 15.42 -16.14
CA THR A 289 -9.98 15.20 -14.78
C THR A 289 -9.47 13.77 -14.73
N SER A 290 -8.14 13.63 -14.72
CA SER A 290 -7.50 12.32 -14.64
C SER A 290 -7.32 11.89 -13.18
N CYS A 291 -7.67 10.65 -12.89
CA CYS A 291 -7.37 9.99 -11.63
C CYS A 291 -6.45 8.80 -11.93
N GLY A 292 -5.40 8.64 -11.12
CA GLY A 292 -4.49 7.51 -11.21
C GLY A 292 -4.73 6.52 -10.08
N ILE A 293 -4.64 5.23 -10.38
CA ILE A 293 -4.60 4.16 -9.39
C ILE A 293 -3.27 3.43 -9.55
N ILE A 294 -2.58 3.26 -8.43
CA ILE A 294 -1.44 2.35 -8.30
C ILE A 294 -1.94 1.23 -7.36
N SER A 295 -2.01 0.01 -7.86
CA SER A 295 -2.43 -1.15 -7.07
C SER A 295 -1.35 -2.21 -7.05
N CYS A 296 -1.27 -2.91 -5.93
CA CYS A 296 -0.33 -4.00 -5.70
C CYS A 296 -1.13 -5.26 -5.37
N ALA A 297 -0.81 -6.40 -5.97
CA ALA A 297 -1.44 -7.68 -5.66
C ALA A 297 -0.37 -8.72 -5.27
N CYS A 298 -0.59 -9.40 -4.14
CA CYS A 298 0.26 -10.51 -3.69
C CYS A 298 0.03 -11.72 -4.58
N LEU A 299 1.03 -12.08 -5.39
CA LEU A 299 0.94 -13.22 -6.31
C LEU A 299 1.14 -14.56 -5.61
N ASN A 300 1.56 -14.57 -4.34
CA ASN A 300 1.62 -15.77 -3.51
C ASN A 300 0.22 -16.28 -3.13
N LEU A 301 -0.77 -15.39 -3.11
CA LEU A 301 -2.14 -15.77 -2.83
C LEU A 301 -2.78 -16.38 -4.08
N PRO A 302 -3.62 -17.41 -3.92
CA PRO A 302 -4.35 -17.99 -5.03
C PRO A 302 -5.44 -17.02 -5.51
N PRO A 303 -5.85 -17.07 -6.79
CA PRO A 303 -6.74 -16.07 -7.40
C PRO A 303 -8.15 -15.97 -6.79
N ASP A 304 -8.55 -16.97 -6.01
CA ASP A 304 -9.85 -17.09 -5.35
C ASP A 304 -9.92 -16.41 -3.97
N ILE A 305 -8.80 -15.89 -3.46
CA ILE A 305 -8.69 -15.15 -2.19
C ILE A 305 -8.57 -13.64 -2.47
#